data_AF-A0A955PUP7-F1
#
_entry.id   AF-A0A955PUP7-F1
#
_cell.length_a   1.000
_cell.length_b   1.000
_cell.length_c   1.000
_cell.angle_alpha   90.00
_cell.angle_beta   90.00
_cell.angle_gamma   90.00
#
_symmetry.space_group_name_H-M   'P 1'
#
loop_
_entity.id
_entity.type
_entity.pdbx_description
1 polymer ?
#
loop_
_entity_poly.entity_id
_entity_poly.type
_entity_poly.pdbx_seq_one_letter_code
_entity_poly.pdbx_strand_id
1 'polypeptide(L)'
;MNTQSGLLGLSGQTSDMRQLLKAVHELQDPLASLAVEVFCHRAPKYLGAYLATMGGADAVVFGGGIGERAPDIRARICQGMD
;
A
#
# COMPACT_ATOMS: atom_id res chain seq x y z
N MET A 1 -6.63 8.89 -17.30
CA MET A 1 -6.05 7.78 -16.50
C MET A 1 -6.72 7.66 -15.12
N ASN A 2 -8.04 7.87 -14.99
CA ASN A 2 -8.65 8.05 -13.66
C ASN A 2 -9.60 6.92 -13.25
N THR A 3 -9.92 5.99 -14.16
CA THR A 3 -10.98 4.99 -13.94
C THR A 3 -10.54 3.54 -14.15
N GLN A 4 -9.37 3.30 -14.72
CA GLN A 4 -8.87 1.98 -15.12
C GLN A 4 -7.36 1.86 -14.79
N SER A 5 -6.97 2.30 -13.60
CA SER A 5 -5.56 2.44 -13.21
C SER A 5 -5.36 2.11 -11.73
N GLY A 6 -4.12 2.13 -11.25
CA GLY A 6 -3.79 1.85 -9.85
C GLY A 6 -4.17 0.42 -9.45
N LEU A 7 -4.71 0.25 -8.25
CA LEU A 7 -5.10 -1.06 -7.71
C LEU A 7 -6.06 -1.82 -8.63
N LEU A 8 -7.05 -1.13 -9.22
CA LEU A 8 -7.98 -1.74 -10.17
C LEU A 8 -7.27 -2.14 -11.47
N GLY A 9 -6.40 -1.27 -12.00
CA GLY A 9 -5.67 -1.57 -13.23
C GLY A 9 -4.66 -2.71 -13.08
N LEU A 10 -4.06 -2.87 -11.90
CA LEU A 10 -3.10 -3.93 -11.61
C LEU A 10 -3.78 -5.26 -11.27
N SER A 11 -4.82 -5.21 -10.44
CA SER A 11 -5.54 -6.41 -10.01
C SER A 11 -6.51 -6.93 -11.07
N GLY A 12 -6.97 -6.07 -11.98
CA GLY A 12 -8.01 -6.38 -12.96
C GLY A 12 -9.42 -6.55 -12.38
N GLN A 13 -9.60 -6.39 -11.07
CA GLN A 13 -10.85 -6.75 -10.39
C GLN A 13 -11.41 -5.65 -9.47
N THR A 14 -10.59 -5.05 -8.60
CA THR A 14 -11.10 -4.10 -7.59
C THR A 14 -10.05 -3.07 -7.18
N SER A 15 -10.52 -1.89 -6.78
CA SER A 15 -9.69 -0.87 -6.12
C SER A 15 -9.77 -0.94 -4.59
N ASP A 16 -10.60 -1.81 -4.01
CA ASP A 16 -10.71 -1.99 -2.56
C ASP A 16 -9.56 -2.86 -2.02
N MET A 17 -8.63 -2.24 -1.29
CA MET A 17 -7.48 -2.91 -0.68
C MET A 17 -7.86 -4.10 0.22
N ARG A 18 -8.99 -4.03 0.92
CA ARG A 18 -9.44 -5.12 1.80
C ARG A 18 -9.85 -6.35 0.99
N GLN A 19 -10.49 -6.15 -0.16
CA GLN A 19 -10.83 -7.25 -1.06
C GLN A 19 -9.58 -7.85 -1.69
N LEU A 20 -8.58 -7.03 -2.03
CA LEU A 20 -7.29 -7.51 -2.54
C LEU A 20 -6.56 -8.36 -1.50
N LEU A 21 -6.45 -7.89 -0.25
CA LEU A 21 -5.82 -8.67 0.82
C LEU A 21 -6.53 -10.00 1.06
N LYS A 22 -7.87 -10.01 0.98
CA LYS A 22 -8.66 -11.24 1.06
C LYS A 22 -8.34 -12.19 -0.10
N ALA A 23 -8.27 -11.69 -1.33
CA ALA A 23 -7.92 -12.49 -2.51
C ALA A 23 -6.49 -13.04 -2.42
N VAL A 24 -5.53 -12.26 -1.91
CA VAL A 24 -4.16 -12.73 -1.65
C VAL A 24 -4.16 -13.89 -0.65
N HIS A 25 -4.85 -13.75 0.48
CA HIS A 25 -4.79 -14.76 1.54
C HIS A 25 -5.64 -16.00 1.25
N GLU A 26 -6.84 -15.84 0.70
CA GLU A 26 -7.78 -16.95 0.50
C GLU A 26 -7.63 -17.64 -0.85
N LEU A 27 -7.29 -16.88 -1.90
CA LEU A 27 -7.26 -17.37 -3.28
C LEU A 27 -5.86 -17.44 -3.88
N GLN A 28 -4.85 -16.94 -3.16
CA GLN A 28 -3.45 -16.87 -3.64
C GLN A 28 -3.36 -16.16 -5.01
N ASP A 29 -4.19 -15.13 -5.19
CA ASP A 29 -4.31 -14.43 -6.46
C ASP A 29 -3.04 -13.61 -6.78
N PRO A 30 -2.34 -13.92 -7.87
CA PRO A 30 -1.08 -13.26 -8.22
C PRO A 30 -1.26 -11.80 -8.63
N LEU A 31 -2.39 -11.43 -9.25
CA LEU A 31 -2.66 -10.04 -9.64
C LEU A 31 -3.04 -9.20 -8.42
N ALA A 32 -3.76 -9.78 -7.46
CA ALA A 32 -4.01 -9.14 -6.18
C ALA A 32 -2.69 -8.94 -5.40
N SER A 33 -1.79 -9.95 -5.39
CA SER A 33 -0.49 -9.83 -4.75
C SER A 33 0.33 -8.71 -5.38
N LEU A 34 0.42 -8.70 -6.71
CA LEU A 34 1.12 -7.66 -7.46
C LEU A 34 0.57 -6.25 -7.15
N ALA A 35 -0.75 -6.10 -7.12
CA ALA A 35 -1.37 -4.80 -6.81
C ALA A 35 -1.01 -4.31 -5.40
N VAL A 36 -1.05 -5.20 -4.40
CA VAL A 36 -0.67 -4.89 -3.02
C VAL A 36 0.83 -4.58 -2.92
N GLU A 37 1.68 -5.38 -3.55
CA GLU A 37 3.13 -5.20 -3.56
C GLU A 37 3.53 -3.87 -4.19
N VAL A 38 2.97 -3.51 -5.35
CA VAL A 38 3.25 -2.23 -6.00
C VAL A 38 2.82 -1.06 -5.11
N PHE A 39 1.69 -1.17 -4.42
CA PHE A 39 1.25 -0.16 -3.45
C PHE A 39 2.26 0.00 -2.31
N CYS A 40 2.63 -1.10 -1.66
CA CYS A 40 3.57 -1.12 -0.54
C CYS A 40 5.00 -0.78 -0.96
N HIS A 41 5.39 -0.98 -2.22
CA HIS A 41 6.68 -0.56 -2.74
C HIS A 41 6.73 0.95 -3.03
N ARG A 42 5.58 1.54 -3.41
CA ARG A 42 5.52 2.96 -3.81
C ARG A 42 5.39 3.90 -2.61
N ALA A 43 4.62 3.56 -1.59
CA ALA A 43 4.38 4.46 -0.46
C ALA A 43 5.67 4.83 0.32
N PRO A 44 6.59 3.88 0.62
CA PRO A 44 7.85 4.19 1.31
C PRO A 44 8.75 5.13 0.52
N LYS A 45 8.67 5.16 -0.82
CA LYS A 45 9.46 6.10 -1.64
C LYS A 45 9.08 7.55 -1.33
N TYR A 46 7.79 7.83 -1.17
CA TYR A 46 7.32 9.17 -0.80
C TYR A 46 7.67 9.48 0.65
N LEU A 47 7.43 8.54 1.55
CA LEU A 47 7.75 8.73 2.97
C LEU A 47 9.25 8.98 3.18
N GLY A 48 10.12 8.18 2.59
CA GLY A 48 11.57 8.34 2.66
C GLY A 48 12.06 9.66 2.05
N ALA A 49 11.48 10.10 0.93
CA ALA A 49 11.78 11.41 0.36
C ALA A 49 11.44 12.54 1.34
N TYR A 50 10.29 12.48 2.01
CA TYR A 50 9.92 13.48 3.02
C TYR A 50 10.83 13.42 4.25
N LEU A 51 11.10 12.23 4.79
CA LEU A 51 12.02 12.06 5.91
C LEU A 51 13.41 12.64 5.61
N ALA A 52 13.94 12.37 4.41
CA ALA A 52 15.23 12.92 3.98
C ALA A 52 15.22 14.46 3.91
N THR A 53 14.14 15.06 3.41
CA THR A 53 14.03 16.53 3.34
C THR A 53 13.82 17.21 4.69
N MET A 54 13.21 16.51 5.65
CA MET A 54 12.93 17.04 6.99
C MET A 54 14.04 16.75 8.00
N GLY A 55 14.98 15.87 7.68
CA GLY A 55 16.00 15.40 8.62
C GLY A 55 15.48 14.35 9.62
N GLY A 56 14.40 13.64 9.28
CA GLY A 56 13.73 12.66 10.13
C GLY A 56 12.31 13.07 10.51
N ALA A 57 11.68 12.28 11.39
CA ALA A 57 10.39 12.57 12.01
C ALA A 57 10.26 11.81 13.34
N ASP A 58 9.55 12.38 14.31
CA ASP A 58 9.22 11.69 15.57
C ASP A 58 8.15 10.61 15.39
N ALA A 59 7.26 10.79 14.42
CA ALA A 59 6.17 9.88 14.14
C ALA A 59 5.69 9.94 12.68
N VAL A 60 5.10 8.84 12.22
CA VAL A 60 4.40 8.74 10.95
C VAL A 60 2.93 8.43 11.22
N VAL A 61 2.03 9.24 10.68
CA VAL A 61 0.58 9.07 10.86
C VAL A 61 -0.04 8.50 9.60
N PHE A 62 -0.80 7.40 9.76
CA PHE A 62 -1.59 6.80 8.69
C PHE A 62 -3.05 7.21 8.86
N GLY A 63 -3.63 7.82 7.82
CA GLY A 63 -5.04 8.21 7.78
C GLY A 63 -5.73 7.73 6.50
N GLY A 64 -7.04 8.00 6.41
CA GLY A 64 -7.87 7.55 5.28
C GLY A 64 -8.18 6.06 5.33
N GLY A 65 -9.08 5.61 4.46
CA GLY A 65 -9.66 4.26 4.57
C GLY A 65 -8.64 3.12 4.62
N ILE A 66 -7.61 3.15 3.75
CA ILE A 66 -6.54 2.13 3.75
C ILE A 66 -5.66 2.27 5.00
N GLY A 67 -5.19 3.48 5.30
CA GLY A 67 -4.30 3.74 6.43
C GLY A 67 -4.92 3.36 7.77
N GLU A 68 -6.22 3.60 7.95
CA GLU A 68 -6.96 3.30 9.16
C GLU A 68 -7.26 1.80 9.31
N ARG A 69 -7.69 1.13 8.23
CA ARG A 69 -8.31 -0.20 8.30
C ARG A 69 -7.42 -1.37 7.86
N ALA A 70 -6.24 -1.11 7.31
CA ALA A 70 -5.34 -2.15 6.81
C ALA A 70 -4.01 -2.16 7.58
N PRO A 71 -3.95 -2.78 8.78
CA PRO A 71 -2.73 -2.83 9.59
C PRO A 71 -1.56 -3.50 8.85
N ASP A 72 -1.82 -4.55 8.08
CA ASP A 72 -0.83 -5.26 7.26
C ASP A 72 -0.14 -4.34 6.25
N ILE A 73 -0.89 -3.38 5.70
CA ILE A 73 -0.35 -2.40 4.75
C ILE A 73 0.58 -1.43 5.47
N ARG A 74 0.21 -0.95 6.66
CA ARG A 74 1.10 -0.09 7.47
C ARG A 74 2.40 -0.82 7.80
N ALA A 75 2.30 -2.07 8.25
CA ALA A 75 3.46 -2.89 8.57
C ALA A 75 4.40 -3.07 7.37
N ARG A 76 3.85 -3.39 6.19
CA ARG A 76 4.63 -3.53 4.95
C ARG A 76 5.27 -2.21 4.49
N ILE A 77 4.60 -1.07 4.69
CA ILE A 77 5.16 0.25 4.36
C ILE A 77 6.34 0.59 5.28
N CYS A 78 6.21 0.32 6.58
CA CYS A 78 7.26 0.58 7.57
C CYS A 78 8.39 -0.45 7.53
N GLN A 79 8.29 -1.51 6.72
CA GLN A 79 9.30 -2.55 6.65
C GLN A 79 10.62 -1.99 6.08
N GLY A 80 11.70 -2.08 6.85
CA GLY A 80 13.03 -1.56 6.47
C GLY A 80 13.19 -0.05 6.65
N MET A 81 12.29 0.59 7.41
CA MET A 81 12.45 1.98 7.85
C MET A 81 12.98 1.96 9.28
N ASP A 82 14.31 2.05 9.41
CA ASP A 82 15.04 2.19 10.69
C ASP A 82 15.46 3.65 10.93
#